data_AF-A0A7S1Q2A9-F1
#
_entry.id   AF-A0A7S1Q2A9-F1
#
_cell.length_a   1.000
_cell.length_b   1.000
_cell.length_c   1.000
_cell.angle_alpha   90.00
_cell.angle_beta   90.00
_cell.angle_gamma   90.00
#
_symmetry.space_group_name_H-M   'P 1'
#
loop_
_entity.id
_entity.type
_entity.pdbx_description
1 polymer ?
#
loop_
_entity_poly.entity_id
_entity_poly.type
_entity_poly.pdbx_seq_one_letter_code
_entity_poly.pdbx_strand_id
1 'polypeptide(L)'
;AALRSGVPTVITPIAFDQFDHAALVMDSGVGIGTRHISKLSATDLASALTRCADGKAVRRKAGALAEKLQREDGPGDAVRAIDAFIVDEVKTGKWRANFESQSRRMKELKSRPPPSCLSWFARMCCSAAPN
;
A
#
# COMPACT_ATOMS: atom_id res chain seq x y z
N ALA A 1 11.77 1.53 10.53
CA ALA A 1 13.05 1.75 11.23
C ALA A 1 14.22 1.90 10.26
N ALA A 2 14.58 0.86 9.50
CA ALA A 2 15.77 0.86 8.63
C ALA A 2 15.82 2.03 7.62
N LEU A 3 14.69 2.34 6.96
CA LEU A 3 14.63 3.46 6.02
C LEU A 3 14.79 4.82 6.72
N ARG A 4 14.18 4.99 7.91
CA ARG A 4 14.28 6.22 8.70
C ARG A 4 15.68 6.43 9.28
N SER A 5 16.49 5.39 9.43
CA SER A 5 17.89 5.50 9.86
C SER A 5 18.87 5.75 8.71
N GLY A 6 18.41 5.76 7.45
CA GLY A 6 19.27 6.04 6.29
C GLY A 6 20.26 4.93 5.94
N VAL A 7 20.00 3.71 6.40
CA VAL A 7 20.88 2.56 6.18
C VAL A 7 20.41 1.79 4.94
N PRO A 8 21.29 1.55 3.94
CA PRO A 8 20.99 0.65 2.84
C PRO A 8 20.51 -0.71 3.35
N THR A 9 19.38 -1.20 2.86
CA THR A 9 18.70 -2.36 3.43
C THR A 9 18.64 -3.52 2.45
N VAL A 10 18.94 -4.74 2.91
CA VAL A 10 18.65 -5.97 2.15
C VAL A 10 17.44 -6.64 2.79
N ILE A 11 16.41 -6.95 2.00
CA ILE A 11 15.20 -7.65 2.46
C ILE A 11 15.16 -9.04 1.85
N THR A 12 15.17 -10.07 2.70
CA THR A 12 14.91 -11.45 2.31
C THR A 12 13.48 -11.82 2.71
N PRO A 13 12.51 -11.79 1.78
CA PRO A 13 11.11 -12.02 2.13
C PRO A 13 10.84 -13.49 2.47
N ILE A 14 9.95 -13.69 3.44
CA ILE A 14 9.44 -15.00 3.87
C ILE A 14 7.94 -15.08 3.59
N ALA A 15 7.15 -14.12 4.10
CA ALA A 15 5.69 -14.16 3.98
C ALA A 15 5.07 -12.77 4.04
N PHE A 16 3.78 -12.70 3.68
CA PHE A 16 2.93 -11.51 3.77
C PHE A 16 3.46 -10.32 2.95
N ASP A 17 3.40 -9.13 3.51
CA ASP A 17 3.78 -7.85 2.90
C ASP A 17 5.29 -7.69 2.70
N GLN A 18 6.12 -8.63 3.14
CA GLN A 18 7.58 -8.54 2.99
C GLN A 18 8.01 -8.49 1.52
N PHE A 19 7.25 -9.11 0.61
CA PHE A 19 7.52 -9.04 -0.83
C PHE A 19 7.27 -7.62 -1.37
N ASP A 20 6.18 -6.98 -0.93
CA ASP A 20 5.85 -5.62 -1.32
C ASP A 20 6.86 -4.63 -0.74
N HIS A 21 7.26 -4.82 0.53
CA HIS A 21 8.32 -4.04 1.15
C HIS A 21 9.67 -4.19 0.42
N ALA A 22 10.02 -5.39 -0.03
CA ALA A 22 11.21 -5.62 -0.83
C ALA A 22 11.15 -4.87 -2.17
N ALA A 23 10.00 -4.90 -2.85
CA ALA A 23 9.77 -4.14 -4.08
C ALA A 23 9.91 -2.62 -3.84
N LEU A 24 9.23 -2.07 -2.83
CA LEU A 24 9.30 -0.66 -2.48
C LEU A 24 10.73 -0.19 -2.18
N VAL A 25 11.53 -1.01 -1.48
CA VAL A 25 12.94 -0.72 -1.21
C VAL A 25 13.78 -0.67 -2.48
N MET A 26 13.55 -1.60 -3.41
CA MET A 26 14.25 -1.61 -4.71
C MET A 26 13.83 -0.44 -5.58
N ASP A 27 12.53 -0.17 -5.70
CA ASP A 27 11.98 0.90 -6.54
C ASP A 27 12.43 2.28 -6.04
N SER A 28 12.53 2.44 -4.72
CA SER A 28 13.12 3.64 -4.09
C SER A 28 14.64 3.72 -4.29
N GLY A 29 15.29 2.62 -4.69
CA GLY A 29 16.73 2.52 -4.89
C GLY A 29 17.55 2.63 -3.59
N VAL A 30 16.94 2.31 -2.45
CA VAL A 30 17.54 2.41 -1.11
C VAL A 30 18.00 1.06 -0.57
N GLY A 31 17.89 0.01 -1.38
CA GLY A 31 18.28 -1.33 -0.98
C GLY A 31 18.05 -2.38 -2.05
N ILE A 32 18.10 -3.64 -1.63
CA ILE A 32 17.94 -4.81 -2.50
C ILE A 32 16.93 -5.76 -1.88
N GLY A 33 15.91 -6.14 -2.65
CA GLY A 33 15.04 -7.26 -2.35
C GLY A 33 15.65 -8.55 -2.91
N THR A 34 15.74 -9.59 -2.10
CA THR A 34 16.15 -10.92 -2.58
C THR A 34 14.95 -11.77 -2.95
N ARG A 35 15.22 -12.97 -3.48
CA ARG A 35 14.20 -14.02 -3.62
C ARG A 35 13.71 -14.49 -2.25
N HIS A 36 12.58 -15.20 -2.25
CA HIS A 36 12.08 -15.90 -1.07
C HIS A 36 13.17 -16.76 -0.42
N ILE A 37 13.20 -16.81 0.92
CA ILE A 37 14.26 -17.45 1.70
C ILE A 37 14.55 -18.90 1.28
N SER A 38 13.52 -19.68 0.92
CA SER A 38 13.69 -21.08 0.48
C SER A 38 14.39 -21.26 -0.87
N LYS A 39 14.53 -20.18 -1.66
CA LYS A 39 15.18 -20.17 -2.98
C LYS A 39 16.46 -19.34 -2.98
N LEU A 40 16.87 -18.81 -1.82
CA LEU A 40 18.03 -17.93 -1.70
C LEU A 40 19.28 -18.77 -1.38
N SER A 41 20.33 -18.58 -2.18
CA SER A 41 21.64 -19.18 -1.89
C SER A 41 22.54 -18.22 -1.10
N ALA A 42 23.59 -18.76 -0.46
CA ALA A 42 24.58 -17.96 0.24
C ALA A 42 25.31 -16.99 -0.70
N THR A 43 25.58 -17.40 -1.94
CA THR A 43 26.23 -16.55 -2.96
C THR A 43 25.33 -15.41 -3.41
N ASP A 44 24.02 -15.64 -3.57
CA ASP A 44 23.06 -14.57 -3.86
C ASP A 44 23.02 -13.53 -2.74
N LEU A 45 22.96 -13.99 -1.49
CA LEU A 45 22.90 -13.11 -0.33
C LEU A 45 24.19 -12.30 -0.19
N ALA A 46 25.35 -12.93 -0.35
CA ALA A 46 26.64 -12.25 -0.34
C ALA A 46 26.71 -11.17 -1.43
N SER A 47 26.29 -11.49 -2.66
CA SER A 47 26.22 -10.51 -3.76
C SER A 47 25.30 -9.34 -3.44
N ALA A 48 24.10 -9.61 -2.88
CA ALA A 48 23.17 -8.57 -2.46
C ALA A 48 23.77 -7.66 -1.37
N LEU A 49 24.42 -8.24 -0.37
CA LEU A 49 25.08 -7.49 0.71
C LEU A 49 26.20 -6.60 0.16
N THR A 50 27.10 -7.14 -0.68
CA THR A 50 28.19 -6.36 -1.30
C THR A 50 27.64 -5.22 -2.14
N ARG A 51 26.66 -5.47 -3.02
CA ARG A 51 26.06 -4.43 -3.86
C ARG A 51 25.35 -3.35 -3.06
N CYS A 52 24.64 -3.75 -2.00
CA CYS A 52 23.89 -2.82 -1.15
C CYS A 52 24.83 -1.98 -0.28
N ALA A 53 25.88 -2.60 0.28
CA ALA A 53 26.92 -1.90 1.01
C ALA A 53 27.67 -0.97 0.07
N ASP A 54 28.37 -1.47 -0.95
CA ASP A 54 29.34 -0.67 -1.72
C ASP A 54 28.69 0.33 -2.69
N GLY A 55 27.38 0.23 -2.92
CA GLY A 55 26.61 1.13 -3.77
C GLY A 55 26.55 2.55 -3.23
N LYS A 56 27.46 3.44 -3.67
CA LYS A 56 27.42 4.90 -3.35
C LYS A 56 26.06 5.54 -3.65
N ALA A 57 25.41 5.12 -4.75
CA ALA A 57 24.08 5.60 -5.11
C ALA A 57 23.00 5.15 -4.10
N VAL A 58 23.07 3.90 -3.63
CA VAL A 58 22.13 3.35 -2.64
C VAL A 58 22.27 4.08 -1.31
N ARG A 59 23.51 4.28 -0.81
CA ARG A 59 23.78 5.06 0.41
C ARG A 59 23.22 6.49 0.32
N ARG A 60 23.48 7.18 -0.79
CA ARG A 60 22.98 8.56 -0.99
C ARG A 60 21.45 8.60 -0.99
N LYS A 61 20.79 7.69 -1.71
CA LYS A 61 19.32 7.63 -1.76
C LYS A 61 18.73 7.27 -0.39
N ALA A 62 19.33 6.33 0.33
CA ALA A 62 18.89 5.93 1.67
C ALA A 62 18.97 7.12 2.64
N GLY A 63 20.07 7.88 2.64
CA GLY A 63 20.20 9.11 3.43
C GLY A 63 19.16 10.16 3.08
N ALA A 64 18.98 10.46 1.78
CA ALA A 64 18.00 11.44 1.34
C ALA A 64 16.54 11.04 1.68
N LEU A 65 16.21 9.74 1.63
CA LEU A 65 14.91 9.25 2.06
C LEU A 65 14.75 9.37 3.58
N ALA A 66 15.78 9.02 4.35
CA ALA A 66 15.76 9.13 5.80
C ALA A 66 15.52 10.56 6.27
N GLU A 67 16.18 11.54 5.66
CA GLU A 67 15.95 12.95 5.95
C GLU A 67 14.48 13.36 5.74
N LYS A 68 13.82 12.83 4.71
CA LYS A 68 12.38 13.08 4.49
C LYS A 68 11.55 12.44 5.60
N LEU A 69 11.75 11.15 5.86
CA LEU A 69 11.01 10.39 6.87
C LEU A 69 11.23 10.92 8.30
N GLN A 70 12.41 11.48 8.59
CA GLN A 70 12.72 12.04 9.91
C GLN A 70 11.97 13.34 10.17
N ARG A 71 11.66 14.12 9.12
CA ARG A 71 10.87 15.36 9.21
C ARG A 71 9.37 15.12 9.37
N GLU A 72 8.90 13.88 9.21
CA GLU A 72 7.49 13.52 9.35
C GLU A 72 7.07 13.45 10.84
N ASP A 73 5.95 14.10 11.14
CA ASP A 73 5.20 14.00 12.41
C ASP A 73 3.98 13.08 12.22
N GLY A 74 4.24 11.83 11.81
CA GLY A 74 3.17 10.86 11.53
C GLY A 74 2.16 10.69 12.68
N PRO A 75 2.59 10.54 13.95
CA PRO A 75 1.68 10.47 15.08
C PRO A 75 0.82 11.73 15.26
N GLY A 76 1.41 12.93 15.17
CA GLY A 76 0.65 14.18 15.28
C GLY A 76 -0.33 14.37 14.12
N ASP A 77 0.08 14.03 12.89
CA ASP A 77 -0.79 14.04 11.71
C ASP A 77 -1.98 13.09 11.89
N ALA A 78 -1.74 11.89 12.42
CA ALA A 78 -2.80 10.93 12.71
C ALA A 78 -3.78 11.45 13.76
N VAL A 79 -3.28 12.07 14.85
CA VAL A 79 -4.14 12.68 15.88
C VAL A 79 -5.01 13.77 15.26
N ARG A 80 -4.43 14.68 14.47
CA ARG A 80 -5.18 15.76 13.79
C ARG A 80 -6.26 15.20 12.88
N ALA A 81 -5.93 14.18 12.07
CA ALA A 81 -6.88 13.56 11.15
C ALA A 81 -8.04 12.87 11.88
N ILE A 82 -7.75 12.13 12.96
CA ILE A 82 -8.76 11.44 13.76
C ILE A 82 -9.65 12.46 14.47
N ASP A 83 -9.07 13.50 15.07
CA ASP A 83 -9.84 14.52 15.77
C ASP A 83 -10.78 15.29 14.82
N ALA A 84 -10.28 15.70 13.65
CA ALA A 84 -11.09 16.32 12.61
C ALA A 84 -12.25 15.40 12.18
N PHE A 85 -11.98 14.11 11.95
CA PHE A 85 -13.04 13.14 11.64
C PHE A 85 -14.08 13.03 12.78
N ILE A 86 -13.65 12.98 14.03
CA ILE A 86 -14.56 12.91 15.18
C ILE A 86 -15.41 14.17 15.27
N VAL A 87 -14.81 15.35 15.14
CA VAL A 87 -15.53 16.63 15.26
C VAL A 87 -16.49 16.83 14.09
N ASP A 88 -16.01 16.65 12.86
CA ASP A 88 -16.74 17.07 11.66
C ASP A 88 -17.73 16.01 11.17
N GLU A 89 -17.41 14.72 11.34
CA GLU A 89 -18.22 13.63 10.82
C GLU A 89 -19.02 12.94 11.94
N VAL A 90 -18.41 12.66 13.09
CA VAL A 90 -19.07 11.90 14.17
C VAL A 90 -19.97 12.79 15.03
N LYS A 91 -19.44 13.89 15.60
CA LYS A 91 -20.21 14.77 16.51
C LYS A 91 -21.35 15.49 15.80
N THR A 92 -21.19 15.84 14.52
CA THR A 92 -22.27 16.42 13.71
C THR A 92 -23.35 15.42 13.31
N GLY A 93 -23.11 14.10 13.49
CA GLY A 93 -24.00 13.03 13.05
C GLY A 93 -23.95 12.74 11.55
N LYS A 94 -23.17 13.49 10.77
CA LYS A 94 -23.04 13.34 9.31
C LYS A 94 -22.58 11.92 8.93
N TRP A 95 -21.59 11.39 9.64
CA TRP A 95 -21.10 10.04 9.42
C TRP A 95 -22.23 9.00 9.55
N ARG A 96 -23.02 9.10 10.63
CA ARG A 96 -24.13 8.18 10.89
C ARG A 96 -25.16 8.22 9.76
N ALA A 97 -25.56 9.42 9.35
CA ALA A 97 -26.51 9.60 8.26
C ALA A 97 -26.00 8.97 6.95
N ASN A 98 -24.72 9.20 6.62
CA ASN A 98 -24.09 8.62 5.44
C ASN A 98 -23.98 7.09 5.54
N PHE A 99 -23.56 6.56 6.69
CA PHE A 99 -23.43 5.13 6.92
C PHE A 99 -24.77 4.40 6.80
N GLU A 100 -25.84 4.96 7.37
CA GLU A 100 -27.20 4.43 7.25
C GLU A 100 -27.70 4.47 5.81
N SER A 101 -27.42 5.56 5.09
CA SER A 101 -27.74 5.69 3.66
C SER A 101 -27.05 4.60 2.82
N GLN A 102 -25.73 4.41 3.00
CA GLN A 102 -24.99 3.36 2.29
C GLN A 102 -25.48 1.96 2.68
N SER A 103 -25.80 1.74 3.95
CA SER A 103 -26.34 0.46 4.43
C SER A 103 -27.69 0.15 3.80
N ARG A 104 -28.59 1.15 3.68
CA ARG A 104 -29.87 1.00 2.96
C ARG A 104 -29.62 0.67 1.49
N ARG A 105 -28.75 1.42 0.81
CA ARG A 105 -28.40 1.18 -0.61
C ARG A 105 -27.85 -0.23 -0.83
N MET A 106 -26.97 -0.70 0.06
CA MET A 106 -26.41 -2.05 -0.02
C MET A 106 -27.46 -3.14 0.23
N LYS A 107 -28.41 -2.94 1.16
CA LYS A 107 -29.53 -3.87 1.37
C LYS A 107 -30.42 -3.94 0.14
N GLU A 108 -30.75 -2.79 -0.45
CA GLU A 108 -31.55 -2.72 -1.66
C GLU A 108 -30.88 -3.43 -2.85
N LEU A 109 -29.58 -3.18 -3.07
CA LEU A 109 -28.83 -3.89 -4.11
C LEU A 109 -28.82 -5.40 -3.92
N LYS A 110 -28.72 -5.88 -2.68
CA LYS A 110 -28.75 -7.31 -2.36
C LYS A 110 -30.16 -7.92 -2.48
N SER A 111 -31.22 -7.15 -2.22
CA SER A 111 -32.60 -7.62 -2.35
C SER A 111 -33.12 -7.58 -3.78
N ARG A 112 -32.40 -6.93 -4.71
CA ARG A 112 -32.78 -6.94 -6.14
C ARG A 112 -32.66 -8.37 -6.67
N PRO A 113 -33.67 -8.86 -7.41
CA PRO A 113 -33.55 -10.13 -8.09
C PRO A 113 -32.35 -10.10 -9.03
N PRO A 114 -31.65 -11.23 -9.24
CA PRO A 114 -30.57 -11.29 -10.19
C PRO A 114 -31.07 -10.82 -11.56
N PRO A 115 -30.24 -10.12 -12.34
CA PRO A 115 -30.60 -9.72 -13.69
C PRO A 115 -31.09 -10.95 -14.47
N SER A 116 -32.31 -10.88 -15.03
CA SER A 116 -32.84 -11.93 -15.91
C SER A 116 -31.92 -12.13 -17.12
N CYS A 117 -31.97 -13.30 -17.77
CA CYS A 117 -31.13 -13.58 -18.94
C CYS A 117 -31.23 -12.48 -20.02
N LEU A 118 -32.43 -11.92 -20.24
CA LEU A 118 -32.68 -10.82 -21.16
C LEU A 118 -31.96 -9.53 -20.77
N SER A 119 -31.84 -9.24 -19.46
CA SER A 119 -31.09 -8.08 -18.99
C SER A 119 -29.58 -8.25 -19.10
N TRP A 120 -29.06 -9.49 -19.06
CA TRP A 120 -27.67 -9.80 -19.43
C TRP A 120 -27.42 -9.58 -20.93
N PHE A 121 -28.32 -10.08 -21.78
CA PHE A 121 -28.28 -9.85 -23.23
C PHE A 121 -28.34 -8.36 -23.58
N ALA A 122 -29.26 -7.59 -23.01
CA ALA A 122 -29.33 -6.15 -23.22
C ALA A 122 -28.05 -5.43 -22.77
N ARG A 123 -27.42 -5.86 -21.67
CA ARG A 123 -26.16 -5.27 -21.20
C ARG A 123 -24.97 -5.64 -22.09
N MET A 124 -24.94 -6.84 -22.67
CA MET A 124 -23.92 -7.24 -23.65
C MET A 124 -24.10 -6.52 -24.99
N CYS A 125 -25.33 -6.37 -25.48
CA CYS A 125 -25.63 -5.72 -26.75
C CYS A 125 -25.56 -4.19 -26.69
N CYS A 126 -25.72 -3.58 -25.51
CA CYS A 126 -25.70 -2.13 -25.32
C CYS A 126 -24.50 -1.63 -24.50
N SER A 127 -23.51 -2.47 -24.19
CA SER A 127 -22.20 -1.98 -23.74
C SER A 127 -21.48 -1.36 -24.93
N ALA A 128 -21.72 -0.06 -25.14
CA ALA A 128 -20.92 0.74 -26.02
C ALA A 128 -19.53 0.94 -25.39
N ALA A 129 -18.62 0.01 -25.68
CA ALA A 129 -17.21 0.29 -25.74
C ALA A 129 -16.64 -0.44 -26.97
N PRO A 130 -16.35 0.26 -28.07
CA PRO A 130 -15.47 -0.28 -29.09
C PRO A 130 -14.05 -0.39 -28.53
N ASN A 131 -13.31 -1.39 -29.03
CA ASN A 131 -11.90 -1.68 -28.74
C ASN A 131 -10.99 -0.46 -28.86
#